data_AF-A0A641MTP5-F1
#
_entry.id   AF-A0A641MTP5-F1
#
_cell.length_a   1.000
_cell.length_b   1.000
_cell.length_c   1.000
_cell.angle_alpha   90.00
_cell.angle_beta   90.00
_cell.angle_gamma   90.00
#
_symmetry.space_group_name_H-M   'P 1'
#
loop_
_entity.id
_entity.type
_entity.pdbx_description
1 polymer ?
#
loop_
_entity_poly.entity_id
_entity_poly.type
_entity_poly.pdbx_seq_one_letter_code
_entity_poly.pdbx_strand_id
1 'polypeptide(L)'
;MIKVVLHKIIYWSIILITILRASSLFSQVPVISIPQPAEIGRFDNFRQTSPQKPSGISSSRDALIQRQNEAIMREVKENERRRAAINRQYAIQKYMKSNSIPLPDFSPTPGSECFQSAREEILEMLEGKKEMSLKRAVFVTENAFFGNKMKYEEFDAAIQNLKHICLLKMQEEKLDKNDGLAKLMMIFRILSEVIEVKEPGSEK
;
A
#
# COMPACT_ATOMS: atom_id res chain seq x y z
N MET A 1 -34.01 15.02 15.60
CA MET A 1 -33.05 15.56 14.60
C MET A 1 -31.80 14.70 14.43
N ILE A 2 -31.17 14.22 15.52
CA ILE A 2 -29.91 13.45 15.47
C ILE A 2 -30.02 12.10 14.71
N LYS A 3 -31.14 11.39 14.83
CA LYS A 3 -31.36 10.11 14.11
C LYS A 3 -31.36 10.26 12.57
N VAL A 4 -31.79 11.41 12.05
CA VAL A 4 -31.86 11.66 10.60
C VAL A 4 -30.46 11.95 10.03
N VAL A 5 -29.61 12.61 10.82
CA VAL A 5 -28.22 12.92 10.44
C VAL A 5 -27.38 11.65 10.39
N LEU A 6 -27.54 10.77 11.39
CA LEU A 6 -26.81 9.50 11.46
C LEU A 6 -27.17 8.56 10.30
N HIS A 7 -28.45 8.49 9.93
CA HIS A 7 -28.89 7.66 8.81
C HIS A 7 -28.36 8.16 7.46
N LYS A 8 -28.26 9.49 7.28
CA LYS A 8 -27.62 10.08 6.09
C LYS A 8 -26.12 9.73 6.03
N ILE A 9 -25.39 9.84 7.14
CA ILE A 9 -23.95 9.52 7.18
C ILE A 9 -23.68 8.05 6.85
N ILE A 10 -24.52 7.13 7.36
CA ILE A 10 -24.44 5.69 7.06
C ILE A 10 -24.75 5.41 5.58
N TYR A 11 -25.75 6.09 5.02
CA TYR A 11 -26.11 5.95 3.60
C TYR A 11 -25.00 6.44 2.66
N TRP A 12 -24.37 7.58 2.99
CA TRP A 12 -23.23 8.11 2.22
C TRP A 12 -21.97 7.22 2.32
N SER A 13 -21.75 6.57 3.47
CA SER A 13 -20.61 5.64 3.64
C SER A 13 -20.83 4.30 2.92
N ILE A 14 -22.07 3.80 2.82
CA ILE A 14 -22.40 2.62 2.00
C ILE A 14 -22.19 2.91 0.50
N ILE A 15 -22.60 4.10 0.02
CA ILE A 15 -22.36 4.55 -1.36
C ILE A 15 -20.84 4.72 -1.65
N LEU A 16 -20.08 5.23 -0.69
CA LEU A 16 -18.62 5.37 -0.81
C LEU A 16 -17.92 4.01 -0.97
N ILE A 17 -18.39 2.97 -0.28
CA ILE A 17 -17.82 1.61 -0.33
C ILE A 17 -18.18 0.88 -1.63
N THR A 18 -19.36 1.13 -2.22
CA THR A 18 -19.76 0.49 -3.49
C THR A 18 -19.09 1.10 -4.71
N ILE A 19 -18.80 2.41 -4.71
CA ILE A 19 -18.09 3.08 -5.81
C ILE A 19 -16.61 2.65 -5.87
N LEU A 20 -15.98 2.34 -4.73
CA LEU A 20 -14.58 1.91 -4.65
C LEU A 20 -14.32 0.51 -5.25
N ARG A 21 -15.37 -0.31 -5.45
CA ARG A 21 -15.28 -1.67 -6.01
C ARG A 21 -15.45 -1.72 -7.54
N ALA A 22 -15.85 -0.63 -8.20
CA ALA A 22 -16.23 -0.63 -9.61
C ALA A 22 -15.06 -0.37 -10.59
N SER A 23 -13.88 0.01 -10.12
CA SER A 23 -12.70 0.29 -10.96
C SER A 23 -11.76 -0.92 -11.07
N SER A 24 -12.30 -2.08 -11.45
CA SER A 24 -11.47 -3.11 -12.08
C SER A 24 -11.18 -2.69 -13.53
N LEU A 25 -10.08 -1.97 -13.70
CA LEU A 25 -9.50 -1.65 -15.01
C LEU A 25 -9.14 -2.97 -15.73
N PHE A 26 -9.96 -3.37 -16.71
CA PHE A 26 -9.57 -4.38 -17.68
C PHE A 26 -8.48 -3.78 -18.58
N SER A 27 -7.23 -4.18 -18.37
CA SER A 27 -6.17 -3.93 -19.34
C SER A 27 -6.34 -4.95 -20.48
N GLN A 28 -6.68 -4.47 -21.69
CA GLN A 28 -6.61 -5.32 -22.88
C GLN A 28 -5.13 -5.59 -23.19
N VAL A 29 -4.73 -6.85 -23.06
CA VAL A 29 -3.43 -7.32 -23.52
C VAL A 29 -3.43 -7.24 -25.05
N PRO A 30 -2.46 -6.57 -25.70
CA PRO A 30 -2.39 -6.54 -27.16
C PRO A 30 -2.26 -7.97 -27.68
N VAL A 31 -3.12 -8.32 -28.65
CA VAL A 31 -3.06 -9.62 -29.33
C VAL A 31 -1.78 -9.66 -30.16
N ILE A 32 -0.80 -10.46 -29.73
CA ILE A 32 0.41 -10.72 -30.49
C ILE A 32 0.02 -11.61 -31.67
N SER A 33 0.18 -11.11 -32.89
CA SER A 33 0.00 -11.91 -34.11
C SER A 33 0.99 -13.07 -34.09
N ILE A 34 0.48 -14.29 -33.98
CA ILE A 34 1.30 -15.49 -34.10
C ILE A 34 1.79 -15.55 -35.55
N PRO A 35 3.09 -15.69 -35.83
CA PRO A 35 3.57 -15.82 -37.19
C PRO A 35 2.91 -17.05 -37.84
N GLN A 36 2.32 -16.87 -39.02
CA GLN A 36 1.79 -17.98 -39.78
C GLN A 36 2.94 -18.93 -40.17
N PRO A 37 2.73 -20.26 -40.06
CA PRO A 37 3.73 -21.21 -40.52
C PRO A 37 3.99 -21.00 -42.01
N ALA A 38 5.27 -20.92 -42.38
CA ALA A 38 5.66 -20.79 -43.76
C ALA A 38 5.12 -21.98 -44.57
N GLU A 39 4.36 -21.70 -45.63
CA GLU A 39 3.98 -22.73 -46.59
C GLU A 39 5.23 -23.20 -47.33
N ILE A 40 5.69 -24.40 -47.00
CA ILE A 40 6.73 -25.08 -47.76
C ILE A 40 6.11 -25.46 -49.11
N GLY A 41 6.53 -24.76 -50.17
CA GLY A 41 6.14 -25.07 -51.54
C GLY A 41 6.42 -26.54 -51.85
N ARG A 42 5.40 -27.27 -52.30
CA ARG A 42 5.55 -28.64 -52.81
C ARG A 42 6.44 -28.60 -54.06
N PHE A 43 7.65 -29.13 -53.95
CA PHE A 43 8.39 -29.57 -55.13
C PHE A 43 7.82 -30.91 -55.58
N ASP A 44 6.71 -30.86 -56.31
CA ASP A 44 6.31 -31.95 -57.18
C ASP A 44 7.33 -31.98 -58.33
N ASN A 45 8.29 -32.91 -58.28
CA ASN A 45 8.87 -33.63 -59.41
C ASN A 45 10.26 -34.17 -59.04
N PHE A 46 10.31 -35.30 -58.33
CA PHE A 46 11.40 -36.26 -58.50
C PHE A 46 10.83 -37.67 -58.47
N ARG A 47 10.71 -38.26 -59.66
CA ARG A 47 10.49 -39.70 -59.84
C ARG A 47 11.80 -40.38 -59.41
N GLN A 48 11.83 -40.96 -58.21
CA GLN A 48 12.80 -41.99 -57.86
C GLN A 48 12.10 -43.09 -57.03
N THR A 49 12.10 -44.26 -57.64
CA THR A 49 11.77 -45.61 -57.18
C THR A 49 11.63 -45.80 -55.66
N SER A 50 10.49 -46.35 -55.24
CA SER A 50 10.27 -46.85 -53.88
C SER A 50 11.30 -47.92 -53.50
N PRO A 51 12.02 -47.78 -52.38
CA PRO A 51 12.50 -48.90 -51.62
C PRO A 51 11.40 -49.28 -50.61
N GLN A 52 10.91 -50.51 -50.70
CA GLN A 52 10.05 -51.12 -49.67
C GLN A 52 10.65 -50.85 -48.28
N LYS A 53 9.86 -50.20 -47.41
CA LYS A 53 10.21 -50.06 -45.99
C LYS A 53 10.07 -51.43 -45.32
N PRO A 54 11.12 -52.03 -44.74
CA PRO A 54 10.95 -53.20 -43.91
C PRO A 54 10.12 -52.80 -42.68
N SER A 55 9.07 -53.56 -42.43
CA SER A 55 8.31 -53.53 -41.19
C SER A 55 9.21 -53.92 -40.01
N GLY A 56 9.38 -53.01 -39.05
CA GLY A 56 9.95 -53.37 -37.74
C GLY A 56 10.75 -52.25 -37.08
N ILE A 57 10.35 -51.90 -35.85
CA ILE A 57 11.08 -51.07 -34.87
C ILE A 57 10.98 -49.55 -35.10
N SER A 58 9.84 -48.90 -34.80
CA SER A 58 9.78 -47.42 -34.69
C SER A 58 9.08 -46.85 -33.45
N SER A 59 8.21 -47.61 -32.77
CA SER A 59 7.44 -47.06 -31.64
C SER A 59 8.31 -46.60 -30.46
N SER A 60 9.44 -47.28 -30.19
CA SER A 60 10.31 -46.96 -29.06
C SER A 60 11.21 -45.72 -29.29
N ARG A 61 11.60 -45.42 -30.54
CA ARG A 61 12.39 -44.22 -30.87
C ARG A 61 11.51 -42.97 -30.86
N ASP A 62 10.32 -43.06 -31.42
CA ASP A 62 9.39 -41.95 -31.49
C ASP A 62 8.92 -41.52 -30.08
N ALA A 63 8.67 -42.49 -29.19
CA ALA A 63 8.34 -42.24 -27.78
C ALA A 63 9.52 -41.62 -26.99
N LEU A 64 10.77 -41.98 -27.31
CA LEU A 64 11.96 -41.39 -26.68
C LEU A 64 12.16 -39.94 -27.13
N ILE A 65 12.00 -39.67 -28.42
CA ILE A 65 12.10 -38.31 -28.99
C ILE A 65 11.02 -37.41 -28.39
N GLN A 66 9.79 -37.92 -28.22
CA GLN A 66 8.71 -37.16 -27.61
C GLN A 66 8.98 -36.82 -26.14
N ARG A 67 9.47 -37.77 -25.33
CA ARG A 67 9.88 -37.51 -23.93
C ARG A 67 11.01 -36.49 -23.83
N GLN A 68 11.97 -36.53 -24.75
CA GLN A 68 13.07 -35.57 -24.80
C GLN A 68 12.54 -34.16 -25.11
N ASN A 69 11.66 -34.03 -26.10
CA ASN A 69 11.03 -32.76 -26.46
C ASN A 69 10.19 -32.18 -25.30
N GLU A 70 9.46 -33.03 -24.56
CA GLU A 70 8.70 -32.62 -23.37
C GLU A 70 9.59 -32.19 -22.20
N ALA A 71 10.76 -32.82 -22.02
CA ALA A 71 11.73 -32.41 -21.01
C ALA A 71 12.32 -31.03 -21.33
N ILE A 72 12.72 -30.82 -22.59
CA ILE A 72 13.25 -29.53 -23.08
C ILE A 72 12.21 -28.42 -22.91
N MET A 73 10.95 -28.68 -23.29
CA MET A 73 9.87 -27.69 -23.14
C MET A 73 9.64 -27.28 -21.67
N ARG A 74 9.72 -28.24 -20.75
CA ARG A 74 9.61 -27.96 -19.30
C ARG A 74 10.77 -27.13 -18.79
N GLU A 75 12.00 -27.45 -19.20
CA GLU A 75 13.19 -26.71 -18.82
C GLU A 75 13.16 -25.27 -19.31
N VAL A 76 12.78 -25.04 -20.58
CA VAL A 76 12.63 -23.68 -21.14
C VAL A 76 11.59 -22.88 -20.37
N LYS A 77 10.42 -23.46 -20.12
CA LYS A 77 9.35 -22.79 -19.37
C LYS A 77 9.76 -22.45 -17.94
N GLU A 78 10.51 -23.33 -17.29
CA GLU A 78 11.05 -23.08 -15.96
C GLU A 78 12.10 -21.97 -15.98
N ASN A 79 13.00 -21.99 -16.96
CA ASN A 79 14.03 -20.97 -17.09
C ASN A 79 13.42 -19.59 -17.39
N GLU A 80 12.40 -19.51 -18.25
CA GLU A 80 11.65 -18.26 -18.49
C GLU A 80 10.98 -17.74 -17.22
N ARG A 81 10.35 -18.63 -16.43
CA ARG A 81 9.77 -18.25 -15.12
C ARG A 81 10.83 -17.73 -14.17
N ARG A 82 11.99 -18.39 -14.08
CA ARG A 82 13.11 -17.93 -13.24
C ARG A 82 13.61 -16.56 -13.69
N ARG A 83 13.81 -16.35 -14.99
CA ARG A 83 14.23 -15.05 -15.54
C ARG A 83 13.20 -13.96 -15.28
N ALA A 84 11.91 -14.23 -15.44
CA ALA A 84 10.84 -13.29 -15.13
C ALA A 84 10.80 -12.93 -13.64
N ALA A 85 10.98 -13.92 -12.75
CA ALA A 85 11.04 -13.69 -11.31
C ALA A 85 12.27 -12.85 -10.91
N ILE A 86 13.44 -13.16 -11.46
CA ILE A 86 14.69 -12.40 -11.23
C ILE A 86 14.53 -10.95 -11.73
N ASN A 87 13.98 -10.76 -12.93
CA ASN A 87 13.77 -9.42 -13.48
C ASN A 87 12.78 -8.61 -12.61
N ARG A 88 11.72 -9.26 -12.11
CA ARG A 88 10.77 -8.64 -11.18
C ARG A 88 11.44 -8.24 -9.87
N GLN A 89 12.26 -9.12 -9.29
CA GLN A 89 13.01 -8.80 -8.07
C GLN A 89 14.00 -7.66 -8.28
N TYR A 90 14.71 -7.64 -9.41
CA TYR A 90 15.64 -6.58 -9.76
C TYR A 90 14.93 -5.22 -9.92
N ALA A 91 13.76 -5.20 -10.59
CA ALA A 91 12.95 -4.00 -10.71
C ALA A 91 12.53 -3.47 -9.33
N ILE A 92 11.98 -4.34 -8.46
CA ILE A 92 11.58 -3.98 -7.10
C ILE A 92 12.78 -3.42 -6.31
N GLN A 93 13.93 -4.09 -6.37
CA GLN A 93 15.14 -3.65 -5.67
C GLN A 93 15.63 -2.29 -6.18
N LYS A 94 15.58 -2.04 -7.49
CA LYS A 94 15.92 -0.76 -8.10
C LYS A 94 14.98 0.35 -7.65
N TYR A 95 13.68 0.09 -7.54
CA TYR A 95 12.71 1.04 -7.00
C TYR A 95 12.90 1.29 -5.50
N MET A 96 13.24 0.26 -4.72
CA MET A 96 13.53 0.39 -3.28
C MET A 96 14.82 1.18 -3.00
N LYS A 97 15.81 1.09 -3.91
CA LYS A 97 17.08 1.82 -3.82
C LYS A 97 16.98 3.25 -4.38
N SER A 98 15.94 3.54 -5.15
CA SER A 98 15.61 4.87 -5.63
C SER A 98 14.95 5.66 -4.50
N ASN A 99 15.58 6.75 -4.05
CA ASN A 99 15.04 7.64 -3.00
C ASN A 99 13.69 8.28 -3.36
N SER A 100 13.20 8.13 -4.58
CA SER A 100 11.90 8.62 -5.02
C SER A 100 11.00 7.44 -5.36
N ILE A 101 10.06 7.13 -4.48
CA ILE A 101 8.82 6.48 -4.87
C ILE A 101 8.09 7.52 -5.75
N PRO A 102 7.84 7.27 -7.05
CA PRO A 102 7.09 8.19 -7.88
C PRO A 102 5.65 8.21 -7.38
N LEU A 103 5.35 9.16 -6.50
CA LEU A 103 4.00 9.44 -6.05
C LEU A 103 3.28 10.23 -7.15
N PRO A 104 1.97 10.03 -7.34
CA PRO A 104 1.18 10.87 -8.25
C PRO A 104 1.32 12.34 -7.84
N ASP A 105 1.50 13.23 -8.82
CA ASP A 105 1.51 14.66 -8.54
C ASP A 105 0.07 15.16 -8.36
N PHE A 106 -0.21 15.65 -7.16
CA PHE A 106 -1.49 16.25 -6.80
C PHE A 106 -1.43 17.79 -6.78
N SER A 107 -0.31 18.41 -7.18
CA SER A 107 -0.13 19.86 -7.24
C SER A 107 -1.27 20.66 -7.91
N PRO A 108 -2.00 20.14 -8.92
CA PRO A 108 -3.11 20.88 -9.52
C PRO A 108 -4.40 20.83 -8.68
N THR A 109 -4.45 20.00 -7.64
CA THR A 109 -5.65 19.81 -6.81
C THR A 109 -5.71 20.89 -5.72
N PRO A 110 -6.80 21.66 -5.62
CA PRO A 110 -6.96 22.63 -4.53
C PRO A 110 -6.86 21.98 -3.15
N GLY A 111 -6.14 22.61 -2.23
CA GLY A 111 -5.87 22.08 -0.89
C GLY A 111 -4.63 21.18 -0.82
N SER A 112 -4.06 20.74 -1.96
CA SER A 112 -2.82 19.97 -1.98
C SER A 112 -1.63 20.76 -1.44
N GLU A 113 -1.64 22.09 -1.58
CA GLU A 113 -0.64 23.01 -1.05
C GLU A 113 -0.49 22.90 0.48
N CYS A 114 -1.58 22.59 1.19
CA CYS A 114 -1.56 22.42 2.64
C CYS A 114 -0.74 21.18 3.03
N PHE A 115 -0.92 20.07 2.31
CA PHE A 115 -0.16 18.83 2.53
C PHE A 115 1.30 18.96 2.06
N GLN A 116 1.56 19.72 0.99
CA GLN A 116 2.92 20.00 0.55
C GLN A 116 3.69 20.79 1.62
N SER A 117 3.08 21.82 2.20
CA SER A 117 3.66 22.59 3.29
C SER A 117 3.93 21.74 4.53
N ALA A 118 3.00 20.86 4.92
CA ALA A 118 3.23 19.92 6.02
C ALA A 118 4.39 18.95 5.74
N ARG A 119 4.47 18.42 4.52
CA ARG A 119 5.56 17.54 4.09
C ARG A 119 6.90 18.25 4.13
N GLU A 120 6.98 19.48 3.64
CA GLU A 120 8.19 20.29 3.66
C GLU A 120 8.67 20.51 5.09
N GLU A 121 7.78 20.92 6.00
CA GLU A 121 8.14 21.13 7.40
C GLU A 121 8.63 19.84 8.09
N ILE A 122 8.00 18.69 7.80
CA ILE A 122 8.45 17.39 8.33
C ILE A 122 9.82 17.01 7.76
N LEU A 123 10.07 17.25 6.47
CA LEU A 123 11.39 16.99 5.87
C LEU A 123 12.47 17.86 6.50
N GLU A 124 12.18 19.14 6.75
CA GLU A 124 13.10 20.02 7.46
C GLU A 124 13.43 19.52 8.87
N MET A 125 12.46 18.91 9.58
CA MET A 125 12.74 18.24 10.88
C MET A 125 13.63 17.01 10.70
N LEU A 126 13.34 16.15 9.72
CA LEU A 126 14.11 14.93 9.44
C LEU A 126 15.55 15.23 8.98
N GLU A 127 15.74 16.34 8.27
CA GLU A 127 17.05 16.81 7.79
C GLU A 127 17.81 17.63 8.85
N GLY A 128 17.21 17.88 10.02
CA GLY A 128 17.84 18.65 11.11
C GLY A 128 17.87 20.17 10.88
N LYS A 129 17.12 20.70 9.91
CA LYS A 129 16.94 22.14 9.69
C LYS A 129 15.98 22.75 10.71
N LYS A 130 15.02 21.96 11.20
CA LYS A 130 14.10 22.28 12.30
C LYS A 130 14.25 21.26 13.43
N GLU A 131 13.90 21.67 14.65
CA GLU A 131 13.88 20.77 15.80
C GLU A 131 12.87 19.63 15.58
N MET A 132 13.30 18.39 15.86
CA MET A 132 12.44 17.22 15.77
C MET A 132 11.34 17.28 16.84
N SER A 133 10.07 17.29 16.42
CA SER A 133 8.94 17.29 17.34
C SER A 133 7.77 16.47 16.80
N LEU A 134 7.49 15.33 17.44
CA LEU A 134 6.34 14.49 17.11
C LEU A 134 5.03 15.29 17.24
N LYS A 135 4.89 16.10 18.29
CA LYS A 135 3.72 16.95 18.52
C LYS A 135 3.49 17.92 17.35
N ARG A 136 4.57 18.55 16.85
CA ARG A 136 4.48 19.47 15.72
C ARG A 136 4.20 18.72 14.41
N ALA A 137 4.83 17.58 14.18
CA ALA A 137 4.58 16.74 13.01
C ALA A 137 3.11 16.28 12.92
N VAL A 138 2.51 15.88 14.05
CA VAL A 138 1.07 15.55 14.12
C VAL A 138 0.23 16.79 13.81
N PHE A 139 0.53 17.92 14.45
CA PHE A 139 -0.21 19.17 14.23
C PHE A 139 -0.23 19.57 12.75
N VAL A 140 0.93 19.65 12.08
CA VAL A 140 0.98 20.12 10.69
C VAL A 140 0.27 19.15 9.73
N THR A 141 0.29 17.85 10.03
CA THR A 141 -0.40 16.82 9.25
C THR A 141 -1.92 16.97 9.37
N GLU A 142 -2.44 17.13 10.59
CA GLU A 142 -3.87 17.34 10.80
C GLU A 142 -4.32 18.71 10.30
N ASN A 143 -3.51 19.75 10.51
CA ASN A 143 -3.84 21.10 10.08
C ASN A 143 -3.97 21.17 8.56
N ALA A 144 -3.14 20.42 7.84
CA ALA A 144 -3.25 20.31 6.40
C ALA A 144 -4.61 19.76 5.94
N PHE A 145 -5.15 18.77 6.66
CA PHE A 145 -6.50 18.26 6.40
C PHE A 145 -7.59 19.32 6.60
N PHE A 146 -7.43 20.20 7.60
CA PHE A 146 -8.34 21.33 7.84
C PHE A 146 -8.04 22.57 6.98
N GLY A 147 -7.17 22.46 5.97
CA GLY A 147 -6.81 23.56 5.08
C GLY A 147 -6.01 24.66 5.76
N ASN A 148 -5.12 24.29 6.70
CA ASN A 148 -4.25 25.17 7.47
C ASN A 148 -4.98 26.23 8.32
N LYS A 149 -6.16 25.90 8.84
CA LYS A 149 -7.02 26.82 9.61
C LYS A 149 -6.90 26.68 11.14
N MET A 150 -6.21 25.65 11.63
CA MET A 150 -6.02 25.44 13.06
C MET A 150 -4.93 26.35 13.62
N LYS A 151 -5.07 26.72 14.90
CA LYS A 151 -4.04 27.42 15.66
C LYS A 151 -3.24 26.44 16.49
N TYR A 152 -1.92 26.58 16.45
CA TYR A 152 -1.02 25.68 17.18
C TYR A 152 -1.16 25.83 18.69
N GLU A 153 -1.45 27.05 19.16
CA GLU A 153 -1.61 27.38 20.56
C GLU A 153 -2.83 26.69 21.17
N GLU A 154 -3.94 26.62 20.41
CA GLU A 154 -5.16 25.92 20.82
C GLU A 154 -4.93 24.41 20.88
N PHE A 155 -4.21 23.85 19.90
CA PHE A 155 -3.81 22.45 19.88
C PHE A 155 -2.89 22.09 21.06
N ASP A 156 -1.87 22.92 21.33
CA ASP A 156 -0.95 22.69 22.44
C ASP A 156 -1.66 22.81 23.80
N ALA A 157 -2.52 23.81 23.96
CA ALA A 157 -3.33 23.99 25.17
C ALA A 157 -4.25 22.78 25.42
N ALA A 158 -4.87 22.22 24.37
CA ALA A 158 -5.68 21.01 24.50
C ALA A 158 -4.87 19.81 24.99
N ILE A 159 -3.65 19.61 24.46
CA ILE A 159 -2.75 18.54 24.93
C ILE A 159 -2.31 18.76 26.38
N GLN A 160 -1.96 19.99 26.76
CA GLN A 160 -1.60 20.30 28.15
C GLN A 160 -2.78 20.05 29.10
N ASN A 161 -4.00 20.39 28.69
CA ASN A 161 -5.20 20.12 29.47
C ASN A 161 -5.43 18.61 29.66
N LEU A 162 -5.34 17.82 28.59
CA LEU A 162 -5.44 16.36 28.69
C LEU A 162 -4.36 15.77 29.61
N LYS A 163 -3.13 16.25 29.52
CA LYS A 163 -2.05 15.89 30.45
C LYS A 163 -2.40 16.25 31.89
N HIS A 164 -2.97 17.43 32.13
CA HIS A 164 -3.39 17.85 33.46
C HIS A 164 -4.47 16.92 34.03
N ILE A 165 -5.49 16.58 33.24
CA ILE A 165 -6.55 15.63 33.60
C ILE A 165 -5.95 14.25 33.93
N CYS A 166 -5.00 13.76 33.13
CA CYS A 166 -4.27 12.51 33.43
C CYS A 166 -3.66 12.55 34.83
N LEU A 167 -2.94 13.64 35.15
CA LEU A 167 -2.21 13.76 36.41
C LEU A 167 -3.13 13.92 37.62
N LEU A 168 -4.26 14.63 37.47
CA LEU A 168 -5.30 14.71 38.50
C LEU A 168 -5.90 13.33 38.75
N LYS A 169 -6.29 12.62 37.69
CA LYS A 169 -6.92 11.31 37.86
C LYS A 169 -5.98 10.27 38.46
N MET A 170 -4.72 10.26 38.04
CA MET A 170 -3.70 9.41 38.66
C MET A 170 -3.51 9.72 40.14
N GLN A 171 -3.61 10.99 40.55
CA GLN A 171 -3.50 11.38 41.95
C GLN A 171 -4.70 10.90 42.79
N GLU A 172 -5.92 11.05 42.28
CA GLU A 172 -7.13 10.56 42.95
C GLU A 172 -7.10 9.05 43.17
N GLU A 173 -6.67 8.31 42.14
CA GLU A 173 -6.60 6.84 42.16
C GLU A 173 -5.32 6.32 42.84
N LYS A 174 -4.48 7.23 43.38
CA LYS A 174 -3.21 6.90 44.06
C LYS A 174 -2.24 6.09 43.19
N LEU A 175 -2.26 6.34 41.89
CA LEU A 175 -1.34 5.73 40.92
C LEU A 175 0.02 6.42 40.95
N ASP A 176 1.08 5.64 40.72
CA ASP A 176 2.43 6.18 40.60
C ASP A 176 2.57 6.99 39.30
N LYS A 177 2.84 8.29 39.43
CA LYS A 177 3.06 9.22 38.30
C LYS A 177 4.39 9.00 37.60
N ASN A 178 5.24 8.08 38.06
CA ASN A 178 6.49 7.70 37.40
C ASN A 178 6.39 6.36 36.67
N ASP A 179 5.38 5.54 36.94
CA ASP A 179 5.15 4.29 36.24
C ASP A 179 4.68 4.52 34.80
N GLY A 180 5.45 4.00 33.84
CA GLY A 180 5.16 4.11 32.41
C GLY A 180 3.89 3.38 32.00
N LEU A 181 3.58 2.24 32.63
CA LEU A 181 2.36 1.49 32.34
C LEU A 181 1.13 2.24 32.86
N ALA A 182 1.17 2.73 34.09
CA ALA A 182 0.09 3.56 34.65
C ALA A 182 -0.19 4.81 33.79
N LYS A 183 0.85 5.49 33.30
CA LYS A 183 0.70 6.63 32.37
C LYS A 183 -0.01 6.22 31.07
N LEU A 184 0.46 5.15 30.43
CA LEU A 184 -0.11 4.69 29.16
C LEU A 184 -1.57 4.28 29.33
N MET A 185 -1.89 3.59 30.43
CA MET A 185 -3.26 3.19 30.74
C MET A 185 -4.17 4.37 31.06
N MET A 186 -3.67 5.39 31.76
CA MET A 186 -4.44 6.61 32.00
C MET A 186 -4.72 7.38 30.71
N ILE A 187 -3.71 7.51 29.83
CA ILE A 187 -3.89 8.13 28.51
C ILE A 187 -4.95 7.38 27.70
N PHE A 188 -4.85 6.04 27.66
CA PHE A 188 -5.83 5.22 26.94
C PHE A 188 -7.25 5.41 27.47
N ARG A 189 -7.43 5.43 28.80
CA ARG A 189 -8.75 5.67 29.43
C ARG A 189 -9.30 7.04 29.05
N ILE A 190 -8.50 8.11 29.13
CA ILE A 190 -8.94 9.46 28.78
C ILE A 190 -9.36 9.58 27.32
N LEU A 191 -8.71 8.83 26.42
CA LEU A 191 -9.05 8.83 25.00
C LEU A 191 -10.26 7.95 24.66
N SER A 192 -10.64 7.01 25.53
CA SER A 192 -11.67 5.99 25.25
C SER A 192 -12.95 6.19 26.05
N GLU A 193 -12.88 6.88 27.19
CA GLU A 193 -13.94 7.00 28.18
C GLU A 193 -14.13 8.45 28.62
N VAL A 194 -15.29 8.76 29.18
CA VAL A 194 -15.52 10.04 29.86
C VAL A 194 -14.93 9.95 31.26
N ILE A 195 -13.94 10.79 31.56
CA ILE A 195 -13.29 10.84 32.88
C ILE A 195 -13.70 12.11 33.62
N GLU A 196 -14.17 11.91 34.85
CA GLU A 196 -14.39 12.99 35.81
C GLU A 196 -13.19 13.11 36.75
N VAL A 197 -12.74 14.35 36.97
CA VAL A 197 -11.66 14.72 37.89
C VAL A 197 -12.14 15.81 38.85
N LYS A 198 -11.62 15.79 40.07
CA LYS A 198 -11.79 16.80 41.11
C LYS A 198 -10.73 17.87 40.93
N GLU A 199 -11.15 19.09 40.67
CA GLU A 199 -10.23 20.21 40.56
C GLU A 199 -9.81 20.71 41.95
N PRO A 200 -8.51 20.92 42.21
CA PRO A 200 -8.06 21.47 43.48
C PRO A 200 -8.59 22.91 43.64
N GLY A 201 -9.42 23.13 44.67
CA GLY A 201 -10.05 24.42 44.96
C GLY A 201 -11.54 24.53 44.63
N SER A 202 -12.15 23.50 44.07
CA SER A 202 -13.61 23.43 43.86
C SER A 202 -14.37 22.75 45.01
N GLU A 203 -13.70 22.43 46.12
CA GLU A 203 -14.33 21.87 47.32
C GLU A 203 -15.10 22.99 48.05
N LYS A 204 -16.41 23.02 47.84
CA LYS A 204 -17.38 23.63 48.74
C LYS A 204 -18.18 22.54 49.44
#